data_AF-A0A7S2X252-F1
#
_entry.id   AF-A0A7S2X252-F1
#
_cell.length_a   1.000
_cell.length_b   1.000
_cell.length_c   1.000
_cell.angle_alpha   90.00
_cell.angle_beta   90.00
_cell.angle_gamma   90.00
#
_symmetry.space_group_name_H-M   'P 1'
#
loop_
_entity.id
_entity.type
_entity.pdbx_description
1 polymer ?
#
loop_
_entity_poly.entity_id
_entity_poly.type
_entity_poly.pdbx_seq_one_letter_code
_entity_poly.pdbx_strand_id
1 'polypeptide(L)'
;WQRGCYNGGVLVVTGSKPKRNDSLSLLRSLQGRGPKGLPLLHCAFNPYLVDEKQREQEYNRLRSKLETGVCSGVWLQIGSDLKLLEKGLAFIRSLEGEAKTVEEVKVYGGLFLPSKQLLAQ
;
A
#
# COMPACT_ATOMS: atom_id res chain seq x y z
N TRP A 1 -3.09 32.89 5.09
CA TRP A 1 -2.63 31.82 4.18
C TRP A 1 -3.70 30.75 4.06
N GLN A 2 -4.68 30.92 3.16
CA GLN A 2 -5.58 29.83 2.77
C GLN A 2 -4.83 28.98 1.73
N ARG A 3 -4.37 27.79 2.14
CA ARG A 3 -3.74 26.83 1.23
C ARG A 3 -4.84 26.14 0.44
N GLY A 4 -4.75 26.19 -0.89
CA GLY A 4 -5.60 25.39 -1.77
C GLY A 4 -5.57 23.93 -1.33
N CYS A 5 -6.74 23.40 -1.01
CA CYS A 5 -6.90 22.01 -0.57
C CYS A 5 -6.53 21.11 -1.75
N TYR A 6 -5.35 20.51 -1.74
CA TYR A 6 -5.05 19.40 -2.64
C TYR A 6 -6.02 18.27 -2.31
N ASN A 7 -7.00 18.03 -3.17
CA ASN A 7 -7.92 16.87 -3.09
C ASN A 7 -7.26 15.55 -3.52
N GLY A 8 -5.93 15.49 -3.58
CA GLY A 8 -5.16 14.33 -4.04
C GLY A 8 -4.58 13.51 -2.88
N GLY A 9 -4.44 12.20 -3.10
CA GLY A 9 -3.68 11.32 -2.21
C GLY A 9 -2.22 11.23 -2.60
N VAL A 10 -1.35 10.94 -1.64
CA VAL A 10 0.10 10.74 -1.82
C VAL A 10 0.43 9.28 -1.56
N LEU A 11 1.04 8.61 -2.54
CA LEU A 11 1.59 7.27 -2.37
C LEU A 11 2.98 7.34 -1.72
N VAL A 12 3.12 6.72 -0.56
CA VAL A 12 4.39 6.66 0.18
C VAL A 12 5.11 5.36 -0.14
N VAL A 13 6.35 5.46 -0.60
CA VAL A 13 7.22 4.32 -0.96
C VAL A 13 8.61 4.46 -0.34
N THR A 14 9.22 3.33 0.03
CA THR A 14 10.60 3.28 0.55
C THR A 14 11.65 3.47 -0.55
N GLY A 15 11.31 3.08 -1.79
CA GLY A 15 12.28 2.92 -2.88
C GLY A 15 12.98 1.56 -2.86
N SER A 16 13.88 1.36 -3.82
CA SER A 16 14.42 0.04 -4.22
C SER A 16 15.52 -0.56 -3.34
N LYS A 17 16.07 0.20 -2.38
CA LYS A 17 17.09 -0.30 -1.44
C LYS A 17 16.58 -0.13 0.00
N PRO A 18 16.94 -1.02 0.93
CA PRO A 18 16.68 -0.81 2.35
C PRO A 18 17.19 0.58 2.79
N LYS A 19 16.36 1.32 3.51
CA LYS A 19 16.68 2.66 4.00
C LYS A 19 16.54 2.67 5.51
N ARG A 20 17.33 3.53 6.17
CA ARG A 20 17.22 3.82 7.60
C ARG A 20 15.81 4.28 7.97
N ASN A 21 15.19 5.10 7.11
CA ASN A 21 13.81 5.53 7.22
C ASN A 21 13.05 4.98 6.02
N ASP A 22 12.05 4.15 6.27
CA ASP A 22 11.19 3.55 5.27
C ASP A 22 9.75 4.10 5.35
N SER A 23 8.87 3.68 4.43
CA SER A 23 7.48 4.13 4.42
C SER A 23 6.75 3.87 5.74
N LEU A 24 7.06 2.77 6.45
CA LEU A 24 6.41 2.44 7.71
C LEU A 24 6.90 3.35 8.85
N SER A 25 8.20 3.65 8.90
CA SER A 25 8.77 4.59 9.87
C SER A 25 8.18 5.99 9.72
N LEU A 26 7.91 6.44 8.48
CA LEU A 26 7.22 7.71 8.23
C LEU A 26 5.80 7.68 8.80
N LEU A 27 5.01 6.65 8.50
CA LEU A 27 3.63 6.54 8.99
C LEU A 27 3.58 6.51 10.52
N ARG A 28 4.48 5.75 11.17
CA ARG A 28 4.63 5.75 12.64
C ARG A 28 4.97 7.13 13.19
N SER A 29 5.82 7.90 12.51
CA SER A 29 6.16 9.26 12.95
C SER A 29 4.99 10.26 12.88
N LEU A 30 3.99 9.96 12.05
CA LEU A 30 2.78 10.76 11.86
C LEU A 30 1.61 10.29 12.74
N GLN A 31 1.72 9.11 13.36
CA GLN A 31 0.72 8.58 14.27
C GLN A 31 0.50 9.56 15.44
N GLY A 32 -0.78 9.83 15.77
CA GLY A 32 -1.15 10.79 16.83
C GLY A 32 -1.05 12.27 16.45
N ARG A 33 -0.40 12.65 15.34
CA ARG A 33 -0.41 14.05 14.85
C ARG A 33 -1.71 14.42 14.12
N GLY A 34 -2.50 13.41 13.75
CA GLY A 34 -3.74 13.55 13.01
C GLY A 34 -3.53 14.08 11.59
N PRO A 35 -4.45 13.85 10.65
CA PRO A 35 -4.31 14.30 9.26
C PRO A 35 -4.50 15.80 9.05
N LYS A 36 -4.52 16.64 10.11
CA LYS A 36 -4.86 18.06 9.98
C LYS A 36 -3.83 18.79 9.11
N GLY A 37 -4.23 19.06 7.87
CA GLY A 37 -3.39 19.73 6.85
C GLY A 37 -2.49 18.80 6.03
N LEU A 38 -2.60 17.47 6.20
CA LEU A 38 -1.89 16.49 5.37
C LEU A 38 -2.82 15.95 4.26
N PRO A 39 -2.27 15.66 3.06
CA PRO A 39 -3.01 14.91 2.06
C PRO A 39 -3.28 13.48 2.57
N LEU A 40 -4.26 12.80 1.97
CA LEU A 40 -4.49 11.38 2.20
C LEU A 40 -3.23 10.60 1.87
N LEU A 41 -2.74 9.79 2.80
CA LEU A 41 -1.55 8.97 2.58
C LEU A 41 -1.97 7.55 2.20
N HIS A 42 -1.32 7.01 1.18
CA HIS A 42 -1.51 5.64 0.71
C HIS A 42 -0.19 4.86 0.75
N CYS A 43 -0.29 3.54 0.76
CA CYS A 43 0.84 2.64 0.92
C CYS A 43 0.98 1.69 -0.27
N ALA A 44 2.21 1.43 -0.71
CA ALA A 44 2.45 0.34 -1.66
C ALA A 44 2.41 -1.04 -0.99
N PHE A 45 1.93 -2.04 -1.74
CA PHE A 45 1.90 -3.45 -1.37
C PHE A 45 2.22 -4.34 -2.59
N ASN A 46 3.11 -5.31 -2.43
CA ASN A 46 3.44 -6.26 -3.49
C ASN A 46 2.81 -7.64 -3.22
N PRO A 47 1.71 -8.02 -3.90
CA PRO A 47 1.10 -9.34 -3.73
C PRO A 47 1.87 -10.45 -4.48
N TYR A 48 2.80 -10.12 -5.38
CA TYR A 48 3.44 -11.05 -6.32
C TYR A 48 4.73 -11.70 -5.77
N LEU A 49 4.92 -11.71 -4.45
CA LEU A 49 6.07 -12.37 -3.83
C LEU A 49 5.87 -13.89 -3.77
N VAL A 50 6.65 -14.61 -4.58
CA VAL A 50 6.61 -16.07 -4.68
C VAL A 50 7.14 -16.73 -3.40
N ASP A 51 8.27 -16.23 -2.89
CA ASP A 51 8.86 -16.72 -1.64
C ASP A 51 7.94 -16.45 -0.45
N GLU A 52 7.65 -17.49 0.32
CA GLU A 52 6.69 -17.43 1.41
C GLU A 52 7.14 -16.52 2.54
N LYS A 53 8.43 -16.56 2.90
CA LYS A 53 8.99 -15.73 3.95
C LYS A 53 8.94 -14.24 3.57
N GLN A 54 9.29 -13.90 2.34
CA GLN A 54 9.18 -12.52 1.84
C GLN A 54 7.73 -12.05 1.79
N ARG A 55 6.80 -12.91 1.37
CA ARG A 55 5.37 -12.60 1.34
C ARG A 55 4.82 -12.34 2.74
N GLU A 56 5.15 -13.20 3.70
CA GLU A 56 4.76 -12.99 5.11
C GLU A 56 5.32 -11.68 5.68
N GLN A 57 6.57 -11.36 5.37
CA GLN A 57 7.18 -10.08 5.75
C GLN A 57 6.43 -8.89 5.13
N GLU A 58 6.06 -8.97 3.86
CA GLU A 58 5.31 -7.91 3.19
C GLU A 58 3.89 -7.76 3.77
N TYR A 59 3.24 -8.88 4.12
CA TYR A 59 1.92 -8.89 4.75
C TYR A 59 1.97 -8.23 6.13
N ASN A 60 2.93 -8.64 6.98
CA ASN A 60 3.14 -8.05 8.30
C ASN A 60 3.46 -6.56 8.19
N ARG A 61 4.26 -6.15 7.20
CA ARG A 61 4.53 -4.74 6.94
C ARG A 61 3.29 -3.98 6.53
N LEU A 62 2.44 -4.52 5.65
CA LEU A 62 1.18 -3.87 5.27
C LEU A 62 0.26 -3.70 6.49
N ARG A 63 0.07 -4.77 7.28
CA ARG A 63 -0.70 -4.71 8.53
C ARG A 63 -0.20 -3.58 9.42
N SER A 64 1.11 -3.54 9.71
CA SER A 64 1.72 -2.48 10.51
C SER A 64 1.54 -1.07 9.93
N LYS A 65 1.47 -0.90 8.59
CA LYS A 65 1.20 0.41 7.97
C LYS A 65 -0.25 0.84 8.22
N LEU A 66 -1.21 -0.08 8.08
CA LEU A 66 -2.63 0.20 8.29
C LEU A 66 -2.95 0.44 9.77
N GLU A 67 -2.34 -0.32 10.69
CA GLU A 67 -2.47 -0.16 12.14
C GLU A 67 -2.06 1.24 12.65
N THR A 68 -1.25 1.99 11.89
CA THR A 68 -0.93 3.39 12.25
C THR A 68 -2.16 4.31 12.23
N GLY A 69 -3.23 3.93 11.52
CA GLY A 69 -4.40 4.77 11.26
C GLY A 69 -4.12 5.96 10.33
N VAL A 70 -2.91 6.06 9.77
CA VAL A 70 -2.50 7.16 8.86
C VAL A 70 -2.67 6.76 7.39
N CYS A 71 -2.53 5.46 7.09
CA CYS A 71 -2.66 4.95 5.73
C CYS A 71 -4.12 4.71 5.37
N SER A 72 -4.63 5.49 4.42
CA SER A 72 -6.04 5.51 3.98
C SER A 72 -6.33 4.69 2.73
N GLY A 73 -5.32 4.00 2.20
CA GLY A 73 -5.47 3.17 1.01
C GLY A 73 -4.19 2.45 0.60
N VAL A 74 -4.35 1.41 -0.22
CA VAL A 74 -3.30 0.49 -0.62
C VAL A 74 -3.17 0.46 -2.14
N TRP A 75 -1.98 0.69 -2.65
CA TRP A 75 -1.62 0.58 -4.06
C TRP A 75 -0.92 -0.75 -4.31
N LEU A 76 -1.53 -1.59 -5.12
CA LEU A 76 -0.95 -2.85 -5.55
C LEU A 76 0.19 -2.57 -6.54
N GLN A 77 1.33 -3.25 -6.33
CA GLN A 77 2.34 -3.38 -7.38
C GLN A 77 1.69 -4.02 -8.62
N ILE A 78 2.31 -3.82 -9.79
CA ILE A 78 1.85 -4.43 -11.04
C ILE A 78 2.44 -5.85 -11.19
N GLY A 79 1.65 -6.77 -11.73
CA GLY A 79 2.08 -8.16 -11.97
C GLY A 79 1.04 -8.97 -12.72
N SER A 80 1.37 -10.23 -13.02
CA SER A 80 0.56 -11.10 -13.90
C SER A 80 0.05 -12.39 -13.24
N ASP A 81 0.55 -12.76 -12.06
CA ASP A 81 0.08 -13.96 -11.36
C ASP A 81 -1.24 -13.70 -10.64
N LEU A 82 -2.34 -14.18 -11.22
CA LEU A 82 -3.69 -14.00 -10.68
C LEU A 82 -3.88 -14.71 -9.33
N LYS A 83 -3.24 -15.86 -9.09
CA LYS A 83 -3.39 -16.60 -7.83
C LYS A 83 -2.74 -15.84 -6.68
N LEU A 84 -1.58 -15.23 -6.93
CA LEU A 84 -0.93 -14.38 -5.95
C LEU A 84 -1.72 -13.09 -5.68
N LEU A 85 -2.29 -12.49 -6.73
CA LEU A 85 -3.18 -11.34 -6.59
C LEU A 85 -4.42 -11.68 -5.74
N GLU A 86 -5.11 -12.78 -6.02
CA GLU A 86 -6.26 -13.25 -5.23
C GLU A 86 -5.91 -13.45 -3.75
N LYS A 87 -4.77 -14.09 -3.46
CA LYS A 87 -4.27 -14.26 -2.09
C LYS A 87 -3.97 -12.92 -1.41
N GLY A 88 -3.39 -11.97 -2.13
CA GLY A 88 -3.10 -10.63 -1.63
C GLY A 88 -4.37 -9.84 -1.31
N LEU A 89 -5.37 -9.92 -2.19
CA LEU A 89 -6.67 -9.28 -1.98
C LEU A 89 -7.44 -9.90 -0.82
N ALA A 90 -7.42 -11.24 -0.69
CA ALA A 90 -8.03 -11.94 0.43
C ALA A 90 -7.39 -11.54 1.77
N PHE A 91 -6.06 -11.36 1.79
CA PHE A 91 -5.36 -10.84 2.96
C PHE A 91 -5.79 -9.42 3.31
N ILE A 92 -5.86 -8.50 2.34
CA ILE A 92 -6.32 -7.12 2.61
C ILE A 92 -7.73 -7.12 3.22
N ARG A 93 -8.64 -7.93 2.67
CA ARG A 93 -10.01 -8.09 3.20
C ARG A 93 -10.04 -8.65 4.62
N SER A 94 -9.12 -9.55 4.99
CA SER A 94 -9.08 -10.08 6.36
C SER A 94 -8.70 -9.02 7.39
N LEU A 95 -7.89 -8.03 7.00
CA LEU A 95 -7.50 -6.93 7.88
C LEU A 95 -8.67 -6.00 8.24
N GLU A 96 -9.66 -5.86 7.36
CA GLU A 96 -10.89 -5.09 7.62
C GLU A 96 -11.75 -5.75 8.71
N GLY A 97 -11.74 -7.09 8.78
CA GLY A 97 -12.45 -7.85 9.80
C GLY A 97 -11.75 -7.89 11.17
N GLU A 98 -10.41 -7.78 11.18
CA GLU A 98 -9.59 -7.86 12.40
C GLU A 98 -9.58 -6.55 13.22
N ALA A 99 -9.84 -5.40 12.58
CA ALA A 99 -9.70 -4.10 13.23
C ALA A 99 -10.99 -3.27 13.14
N LYS A 100 -11.77 -3.23 14.24
CA LYS A 100 -12.92 -2.31 14.42
C LYS A 100 -12.58 -0.81 14.29
N THR A 101 -11.32 -0.48 14.01
CA THR A 101 -10.75 0.87 13.89
C THR A 101 -10.40 1.26 12.45
N VAL A 102 -10.49 0.33 11.49
CA VAL A 102 -10.08 0.56 10.10
C VAL A 102 -11.36 0.71 9.27
N GLU A 103 -11.64 1.93 8.80
CA GLU A 103 -12.62 2.14 7.73
C GLU A 103 -12.23 1.32 6.48
N GLU A 104 -13.19 1.02 5.61
CA GLU A 104 -12.96 0.28 4.36
C GLU A 104 -11.67 0.73 3.65
N VAL A 105 -10.73 -0.20 3.48
CA VAL A 105 -9.40 0.12 2.95
C VAL A 105 -9.52 0.22 1.44
N LYS A 106 -9.38 1.44 0.90
CA LYS A 106 -9.40 1.65 -0.55
C LYS A 106 -8.22 0.94 -1.20
N VAL A 107 -8.51 0.02 -2.12
CA VAL A 107 -7.49 -0.68 -2.92
C VAL A 107 -7.42 -0.07 -4.31
N TYR A 108 -6.21 0.30 -4.72
CA TYR A 108 -5.88 0.83 -6.03
C TYR A 108 -4.94 -0.15 -6.73
N GLY A 109 -5.09 -0.31 -8.05
CA GLY A 109 -4.23 -1.19 -8.85
C GLY A 109 -3.89 -0.57 -10.19
N GLY A 110 -2.80 -1.04 -10.78
CA GLY A 110 -2.41 -0.74 -12.15
C GLY A 110 -2.50 -2.00 -13.02
N LEU A 111 -2.98 -1.85 -14.24
CA LEU A 111 -2.92 -2.89 -15.26
C LEU A 111 -1.85 -2.53 -16.28
N PHE A 112 -0.96 -3.47 -16.58
CA PHE A 112 0.01 -3.30 -17.66
C PHE A 112 -0.61 -3.90 -18.91
N LEU A 113 -0.91 -3.05 -19.89
CA LEU A 113 -1.40 -3.48 -21.20
C LEU A 113 -0.19 -3.57 -22.15
N PRO A 114 0.37 -4.78 -22.37
CA PRO A 114 1.51 -4.92 -23.26
C PRO A 114 1.10 -4.55 -24.70
N SER A 115 1.96 -3.80 -25.38
CA SER A 115 1.78 -3.56 -26.82
C SER A 115 2.12 -4.83 -27.61
N LYS A 116 1.60 -4.96 -28.83
CA LYS A 116 1.95 -6.06 -29.74
C LYS A 116 3.47 -6.18 -29.96
N GLN A 117 4.18 -5.06 -29.95
CA GLN A 117 5.63 -5.01 -30.14
C GLN A 117 6.40 -5.58 -28.95
N LEU A 118 5.86 -5.48 -27.73
CA LEU A 118 6.47 -6.05 -26.52
C LEU A 118 6.25 -7.57 -26.41
N LEU A 119 5.14 -8.08 -26.97
CA LEU A 119 4.83 -9.51 -27.00
C LEU A 119 5.57 -10.30 -28.09
N ALA A 120 6.17 -9.60 -29.06
CA ALA A 120 6.86 -10.19 -30.20
C ALA A 120 8.38 -10.38 -29.97
N GLN A 121 8.87 -10.15 -28.73
CA GLN A 121 10.27 -10.33 -28.33
C GLN A 121 10.54 -11.68 -27.69
#